data_AF-A0A0C4F523-F1
#
_entry.id   AF-A0A0C4F523-F1
#
_cell.length_a   1.000
_cell.length_b   1.000
_cell.length_c   1.000
_cell.angle_alpha   90.00
_cell.angle_beta   90.00
_cell.angle_gamma   90.00
#
_symmetry.space_group_name_H-M   'P 1'
#
loop_
_entity.id
_entity.type
_entity.pdbx_description
1 polymer ?
#
loop_
_entity_poly.entity_id
_entity_poly.type
_entity_poly.pdbx_seq_one_letter_code
_entity_poly.pdbx_strand_id
1 'polypeptide(L)'
;MARREQFASTELLRRAYLYLARNEGLPMKAQLSLNNLPSDSHPTKIHERCILTGKGRGVIAKLGLCRVEHSPLTHHYSAHTNTHTLPTQHQLKLKATRDKWMGFEKAVW
;
A
#
# COMPACT_ATOMS: atom_id res chain seq x y z
N MET A 1 -9.02 -1.46 5.29
CA MET A 1 -7.98 -0.69 6.02
C MET A 1 -7.87 -1.09 7.48
N ALA A 2 -8.93 -1.63 8.09
CA ALA A 2 -8.98 -2.22 9.45
C ALA A 2 -7.69 -2.81 10.03
N ARG A 3 -6.97 -3.70 9.32
CA ARG A 3 -5.70 -4.28 9.83
C ARG A 3 -4.60 -3.25 10.08
N ARG A 4 -4.45 -2.25 9.21
CA ARG A 4 -3.44 -1.19 9.38
C ARG A 4 -3.80 -0.28 10.56
N GLU A 5 -5.08 0.01 10.74
CA GLU A 5 -5.60 0.79 11.88
C GLU A 5 -5.39 0.04 13.20
N GLN A 6 -5.70 -1.27 13.23
CA GLN A 6 -5.50 -2.12 14.39
C GLN A 6 -4.03 -2.27 14.77
N PHE A 7 -3.14 -2.37 13.78
CA PHE A 7 -1.70 -2.35 14.03
C PHE A 7 -1.26 -1.00 14.61
N ALA A 8 -1.73 0.12 14.04
CA ALA A 8 -1.38 1.45 14.51
C ALA A 8 -1.81 1.70 15.96
N SER A 9 -3.00 1.24 16.36
CA SER A 9 -3.50 1.41 17.74
C SER A 9 -2.73 0.58 18.77
N THR A 10 -2.19 -0.58 18.39
CA THR A 10 -1.50 -1.52 19.29
C THR A 10 0.02 -1.44 19.23
N GLU A 11 0.56 -0.58 18.37
CA GLU A 11 1.98 -0.52 18.00
C GLU A 11 2.88 -0.26 19.21
N LEU A 12 2.51 0.71 20.03
CA LEU A 12 3.23 1.11 21.25
C LEU A 12 3.27 -0.03 22.28
N LEU A 13 2.11 -0.64 22.56
CA LEU A 13 1.99 -1.75 23.52
C LEU A 13 2.82 -2.95 23.06
N ARG A 14 2.73 -3.31 21.77
CA ARG A 14 3.49 -4.41 21.20
C ARG A 14 5.00 -4.19 21.33
N ARG A 15 5.49 -2.98 21.06
CA ARG A 15 6.91 -2.62 21.22
C ARG A 15 7.37 -2.74 22.68
N ALA A 16 6.56 -2.25 23.62
CA ALA A 16 6.85 -2.37 25.05
C ALA A 16 6.95 -3.83 25.50
N TYR A 17 6.00 -4.68 25.10
CA TYR A 17 6.04 -6.11 25.41
C TYR A 17 7.24 -6.82 24.76
N LEU A 18 7.61 -6.48 23.53
CA LEU A 18 8.79 -7.04 22.88
C LEU A 18 10.09 -6.66 23.58
N TYR A 19 10.18 -5.43 24.10
CA TYR A 19 11.34 -5.01 24.89
C TYR A 19 11.44 -5.82 26.18
N LEU A 20 10.34 -5.92 26.94
CA LEU A 20 10.30 -6.67 28.19
C LEU A 20 10.54 -8.18 27.99
N ALA A 21 9.96 -8.77 26.94
CA ALA A 21 10.06 -10.20 26.67
C ALA A 21 11.47 -10.65 26.23
N ARG A 22 12.30 -9.73 25.72
CA ARG A 22 13.69 -10.02 25.33
C ARG A 22 14.68 -9.85 26.49
N ASN A 23 14.24 -9.33 27.63
CA ASN A 23 15.08 -9.16 28.80
C ASN A 23 15.08 -10.46 29.63
N GLU A 24 16.23 -11.11 29.73
CA GLU A 24 16.37 -12.41 30.43
C GLU A 24 16.18 -12.31 31.96
N GLY A 25 16.38 -11.13 32.54
CA GLY A 25 16.26 -10.89 33.99
C GLY A 25 14.83 -10.58 34.48
N LEU A 26 13.84 -10.54 33.58
CA LEU A 26 12.45 -10.21 33.92
C LEU A 26 11.54 -11.44 33.80
N PRO A 27 10.44 -11.51 34.58
CA PRO A 27 9.52 -12.64 34.52
C PRO A 27 8.78 -12.71 33.17
N MET A 28 8.48 -13.93 32.72
CA MET A 28 7.91 -14.27 31.39
C MET A 28 6.50 -13.73 31.09
N LYS A 29 5.90 -12.91 31.97
CA LYS A 29 4.53 -12.39 31.81
C LYS A 29 4.33 -11.59 30.52
N ALA A 30 5.38 -10.87 30.07
CA ALA A 30 5.34 -10.05 28.86
C ALA A 30 5.11 -10.88 27.58
N GLN A 31 5.65 -12.10 27.54
CA GLN A 31 5.48 -13.00 26.39
C GLN A 31 4.03 -13.48 26.28
N LEU A 32 3.38 -13.76 27.42
CA LEU A 32 1.99 -14.18 27.47
C LEU A 32 1.05 -13.07 26.99
N SER A 33 1.30 -11.81 27.40
CA SER A 33 0.55 -10.65 26.90
C SER A 33 0.74 -10.41 25.41
N LEU A 34 1.93 -10.70 24.86
CA LEU A 34 2.20 -10.58 23.43
C LEU A 34 1.36 -11.58 22.60
N ASN A 35 1.20 -12.80 23.11
CA ASN A 35 0.39 -13.84 22.47
C ASN A 35 -1.12 -13.54 22.50
N ASN A 36 -1.58 -12.80 23.52
CA ASN A 36 -2.98 -12.41 23.68
C ASN A 36 -3.39 -11.22 22.79
N LEU A 37 -2.45 -10.59 22.06
CA LEU A 37 -2.78 -9.50 21.16
C LEU A 37 -3.68 -9.98 20.00
N PRO A 38 -4.59 -9.11 19.51
CA PRO A 38 -5.50 -9.46 18.43
C PRO A 38 -4.71 -9.82 17.18
N SER A 39 -5.09 -10.90 16.50
CA SER A 39 -4.30 -11.46 15.40
C SER A 39 -4.10 -10.49 14.22
N ASP A 40 -5.03 -9.57 14.01
CA ASP A 40 -4.97 -8.54 12.96
C ASP A 40 -3.99 -7.40 13.25
N SER A 41 -3.50 -7.30 14.48
CA SER A 41 -2.44 -6.37 14.88
C SER A 41 -1.04 -6.87 14.52
N HIS A 42 -0.88 -8.06 13.95
CA HIS A 42 0.45 -8.55 13.61
C HIS A 42 0.98 -7.86 12.34
N PRO A 43 2.21 -7.31 12.37
CA PRO A 43 2.78 -6.63 11.20
C PRO A 43 2.97 -7.56 10.01
N THR A 44 3.24 -8.84 10.26
CA THR A 44 3.41 -9.88 9.22
C THR A 44 2.16 -10.10 8.38
N LYS A 45 0.98 -9.76 8.91
CA LYS A 45 -0.28 -9.87 8.16
C LYS A 45 -0.55 -8.67 7.26
N ILE A 46 0.19 -7.57 7.38
CA ILE A 46 -0.04 -6.38 6.57
C ILE A 46 0.67 -6.58 5.23
N HIS A 47 -0.12 -6.56 4.14
CA HIS A 47 0.40 -6.63 2.78
C HIS A 47 0.11 -5.34 2.03
N GLU A 48 1.08 -4.86 1.27
CA GLU A 48 0.91 -3.78 0.32
C GLU A 48 -0.01 -4.21 -0.82
N ARG A 49 -0.92 -3.31 -1.20
CA ARG A 49 -1.91 -3.54 -2.26
C ARG A 49 -1.91 -2.32 -3.16
N CYS A 50 -2.22 -2.54 -4.43
CA CYS A 50 -2.45 -1.45 -5.38
C CYS A 50 -3.61 -0.59 -4.87
N ILE A 51 -3.39 0.73 -4.77
CA ILE A 51 -4.41 1.66 -4.29
C ILE A 51 -5.58 1.77 -5.28
N LEU A 52 -5.29 1.71 -6.58
CA LEU A 52 -6.31 1.82 -7.64
C LEU A 52 -7.11 0.53 -7.81
N THR A 53 -6.44 -0.63 -7.88
CA THR A 53 -7.10 -1.90 -8.25
C THR A 53 -7.22 -2.91 -7.12
N GLY A 54 -6.61 -2.68 -5.96
CA GLY A 54 -6.62 -3.63 -4.82
C GLY A 54 -5.78 -4.90 -5.03
N LYS A 55 -5.09 -5.04 -6.17
CA LYS A 55 -4.20 -6.18 -6.48
C LYS A 55 -3.09 -6.29 -5.43
N GLY A 56 -2.88 -7.51 -4.92
CA GLY A 56 -1.86 -7.79 -3.89
C GLY A 56 -0.51 -8.27 -4.42
N ARG A 57 -0.32 -8.33 -5.74
CA ARG A 57 0.93 -8.80 -6.37
C ARG A 57 1.51 -7.75 -7.29
N GLY A 58 2.84 -7.70 -7.37
CA GLY A 58 3.57 -6.75 -8.22
C GLY A 58 3.31 -5.29 -7.85
N VAL A 59 3.14 -4.99 -6.56
CA VAL A 59 2.95 -3.63 -6.04
C VAL A 59 4.32 -2.99 -5.85
N ILE A 60 4.50 -1.79 -6.38
CA ILE A 60 5.70 -0.98 -6.21
C ILE A 60 5.48 -0.13 -4.95
N ALA A 61 6.09 -0.52 -3.83
CA ALA A 61 5.88 0.07 -2.50
C ALA A 61 5.93 1.60 -2.49
N LYS A 62 6.95 2.18 -3.15
CA LYS A 62 7.18 3.64 -3.22
C LYS A 62 6.04 4.40 -3.90
N LEU A 63 5.31 3.75 -4.80
CA LEU A 63 4.21 4.35 -5.58
C LEU A 63 2.83 3.88 -5.09
N GLY A 64 2.74 2.77 -4.38
CA GLY A 64 1.47 2.14 -3.99
C GLY A 64 0.65 1.62 -5.18
N LEU A 65 1.26 1.48 -6.36
CA LEU A 65 0.63 1.03 -7.60
C LEU A 65 1.15 -0.35 -8.01
N CYS A 66 0.31 -1.15 -8.66
CA CYS A 66 0.79 -2.39 -9.27
C CYS A 66 1.50 -2.12 -10.60
N ARG A 67 2.38 -3.05 -10.99
CA ARG A 67 3.16 -3.02 -12.25
C ARG A 67 2.31 -2.69 -13.47
N VAL A 68 1.08 -3.18 -13.50
CA VAL A 68 0.14 -2.97 -14.61
C VAL A 68 -0.31 -1.52 -14.64
N GLU A 69 -0.80 -0.95 -13.54
CA GLU A 69 -1.22 0.47 -13.50
C GLU A 69 -0.04 1.45 -13.64
N HIS A 70 1.16 1.06 -13.21
CA HIS A 70 2.36 1.87 -13.41
C HIS A 70 2.87 1.82 -14.87
N SER A 71 2.49 0.81 -15.65
CA SER A 71 3.02 0.63 -16.99
C SER A 71 2.51 1.72 -17.94
N PRO A 72 3.38 2.32 -18.79
CA PRO A 72 2.95 3.31 -19.79
C PRO A 72 1.83 2.79 -20.72
N LEU A 73 1.76 1.46 -20.94
CA LEU A 73 0.78 0.83 -21.83
C LEU A 73 -0.65 0.89 -21.28
N THR A 74 -0.84 0.86 -19.95
CA THR A 74 -2.19 0.95 -19.35
C THR A 74 -2.71 2.37 -19.27
N HIS A 75 -1.82 3.37 -19.29
CA HIS A 75 -2.24 4.75 -19.52
C HIS A 75 -3.01 4.85 -20.85
N HIS A 76 -2.67 4.08 -21.89
CA HIS A 76 -3.45 4.05 -23.14
C HIS A 76 -4.74 3.21 -23.05
N TYR A 77 -4.78 2.20 -22.17
CA TYR A 77 -5.86 1.21 -22.14
C TYR A 77 -7.04 1.56 -21.23
N SER A 78 -6.87 2.45 -20.24
CA SER A 78 -7.93 2.83 -19.28
C SER A 78 -8.96 3.84 -19.82
N ALA A 79 -9.24 3.81 -21.14
CA ALA A 79 -10.23 4.67 -21.80
C ALA A 79 -11.50 3.92 -22.25
N HIS A 80 -11.62 2.60 -21.98
CA HIS A 80 -12.75 1.79 -22.44
C HIS A 80 -13.75 1.36 -21.36
N THR A 81 -13.87 2.11 -20.26
CA THR A 81 -15.10 2.05 -19.45
C THR A 81 -15.87 3.36 -19.60
N ASN A 82 -16.78 3.35 -20.58
CA ASN A 82 -17.92 4.25 -20.79
C ASN A 82 -17.70 5.74 -20.48
N THR A 83 -17.14 6.49 -21.43
CA THR A 83 -17.24 7.96 -21.47
C THR A 83 -17.84 8.43 -22.80
N HIS A 84 -19.02 7.92 -23.16
CA HIS A 84 -19.71 8.35 -24.38
C HIS A 84 -20.45 9.69 -24.26
N THR A 85 -20.28 10.47 -23.19
CA THR A 85 -21.06 11.71 -22.99
C THR A 85 -20.26 12.90 -22.42
N LEU A 86 -18.98 13.08 -22.78
CA LEU A 86 -18.27 14.32 -22.42
C LEU A 86 -17.72 15.06 -23.66
N PRO A 87 -17.91 16.39 -23.74
CA PRO A 87 -17.57 17.20 -24.90
C PRO A 87 -16.05 17.25 -25.13
N THR A 88 -15.68 17.24 -26.41
CA THR A 88 -14.35 17.02 -26.99
C THR A 88 -13.24 17.94 -26.46
N GLN A 89 -13.55 19.12 -25.90
CA GLN A 89 -12.54 20.01 -25.33
C GLN A 89 -11.98 19.55 -23.97
N HIS A 90 -12.75 18.79 -23.18
CA HIS A 90 -12.27 18.29 -21.87
C HIS A 90 -11.31 17.08 -22.01
N GLN A 91 -11.35 16.35 -23.13
CA GLN A 91 -10.46 15.21 -23.36
C GLN A 91 -9.00 15.62 -23.61
N LEU A 92 -8.76 16.78 -24.24
CA LEU A 92 -7.41 17.26 -24.56
C LEU A 92 -6.63 17.71 -23.32
N LYS A 93 -7.30 18.36 -22.35
CA LYS A 93 -6.66 18.78 -21.09
C LYS A 93 -6.25 17.60 -20.20
N LEU A 94 -7.00 16.51 -20.21
CA LEU A 94 -6.70 15.30 -19.41
C LEU A 94 -5.53 14.48 -19.97
N LYS A 95 -5.27 14.52 -21.29
CA LYS A 95 -4.08 13.89 -21.88
C LYS A 95 -2.79 14.61 -21.47
N ALA A 96 -2.80 15.94 -21.42
CA ALA A 96 -1.61 16.74 -21.08
C ALA A 96 -1.13 16.55 -19.61
N THR A 97 -2.02 16.19 -18.69
CA THR A 97 -1.65 15.84 -17.30
C THR A 97 -1.16 14.40 -17.14
N ARG A 98 -1.19 13.60 -18.20
CA ARG A 98 -0.95 12.14 -18.16
C ARG A 98 0.49 11.73 -18.49
N ASP A 99 1.28 12.62 -19.09
CA ASP A 99 2.69 12.39 -19.45
C ASP A 99 3.67 12.99 -18.42
N LYS A 100 3.15 13.67 -17.38
CA LYS A 100 3.93 14.31 -16.32
C LYS A 100 3.91 13.50 -15.01
N TRP A 101 4.00 12.17 -15.09
CA TRP A 101 4.12 11.36 -13.87
C TRP A 101 5.57 11.36 -13.38
N MET A 102 5.87 12.30 -12.48
CA MET A 102 6.97 12.21 -11.51
C MET A 102 8.38 12.01 -12.11
N GLY A 103 8.63 12.46 -13.35
CA GLY A 103 9.95 12.40 -13.97
C GLY A 103 10.46 10.97 -14.24
N PHE A 104 9.58 9.98 -14.38
CA PHE A 104 9.98 8.62 -14.77
C PHE A 104 10.21 8.56 -16.28
N GLU A 105 11.47 8.55 -16.70
CA GLU A 105 11.87 8.30 -18.08
C GLU A 105 12.24 6.82 -18.30
N LYS A 106 12.17 6.35 -19.55
CA LYS A 106 12.65 5.00 -19.87
C LYS A 106 14.16 4.95 -19.63
N ALA A 107 14.62 3.97 -18.87
CA ALA A 107 16.04 3.72 -18.71
C ALA A 107 16.65 3.36 -20.08
N VAL A 108 17.53 4.23 -20.58
CA VAL A 108 18.40 3.98 -21.73
C VAL A 108 19.80 3.82 -21.17
N TRP A 109 20.42 2.68 -21.46
CA TRP A 109 21.82 2.39 -21.08
C TRP A 109 22.74 2.74 -22.24
#